data_AF-A0A8T5KTH6-F1
#
_entry.id   AF-A0A8T5KTH6-F1
#
_cell.length_a   1.000
_cell.length_b   1.000
_cell.length_c   1.000
_cell.angle_alpha   90.00
_cell.angle_beta   90.00
_cell.angle_gamma   90.00
#
_symmetry.space_group_name_H-M   'P 1'
#
loop_
_entity.id
_entity.type
_entity.pdbx_description
1 polymer ?
#
loop_
_entity_poly.entity_id
_entity_poly.type
_entity_poly.pdbx_seq_one_letter_code
_entity_poly.pdbx_strand_id
1 'polypeptide(L)' 'MTEIRKKTWPDIFQRVLEGKKNVEVRLADFEIKEGDVLYLRNTILRQKNTQAEA' A
#
# COMPACT_ATOMS: atom_id res chain seq x y z
N MET A 1 -5.20 -1.93 -19.45
CA MET A 1 -4.30 -2.16 -18.31
C MET A 1 -3.58 -0.85 -18.05
N THR A 2 -3.98 -0.17 -16.99
CA THR A 2 -3.42 1.09 -16.51
C THR A 2 -2.72 0.85 -15.17
N GLU A 3 -1.59 1.52 -14.95
CA GLU A 3 -0.91 1.50 -13.66
C GLU A 3 -1.39 2.65 -12.77
N ILE A 4 -2.01 2.32 -11.64
CA ILE A 4 -2.50 3.30 -10.67
C ILE A 4 -1.56 3.31 -9.47
N ARG A 5 -0.85 4.42 -9.24
CA ARG A 5 0.14 4.54 -8.17
C ARG A 5 -0.46 5.27 -6.97
N LYS A 6 -0.54 4.60 -5.82
CA LYS A 6 -1.04 5.21 -4.57
C LYS A 6 -0.10 4.93 -3.41
N LYS A 7 -0.01 5.89 -2.50
CA LYS A 7 0.67 5.67 -1.21
C LYS A 7 -0.26 4.93 -0.25
N THR A 8 0.35 4.15 0.64
CA THR A 8 -0.35 3.50 1.74
C THR A 8 0.47 3.53 3.02
N TRP A 9 -0.21 3.36 4.15
CA TRP A 9 0.41 3.29 5.47
C TRP A 9 1.17 1.97 5.65
N PRO A 10 2.19 1.92 6.52
CA PRO A 10 3.06 0.75 6.68
C PRO A 10 2.33 -0.51 7.14
N ASP A 11 1.40 -0.36 8.08
CA ASP A 11 0.59 -1.43 8.65
C ASP A 11 -0.33 -2.04 7.59
N ILE A 12 -0.94 -1.20 6.74
CA ILE A 12 -1.75 -1.64 5.61
C ILE A 12 -0.89 -2.32 4.55
N PHE A 13 0.28 -1.76 4.22
CA PHE A 13 1.23 -2.36 3.28
C PHE A 13 1.63 -3.78 3.73
N GLN A 14 1.98 -3.93 5.01
CA GLN A 14 2.34 -5.21 5.59
C GLN A 14 1.19 -6.22 5.53
N ARG A 15 -0.04 -5.80 5.84
CA ARG A 15 -1.23 -6.67 5.74
C ARG A 15 -1.52 -7.13 4.31
N VAL A 16 -1.24 -6.29 3.30
CA VAL A 16 -1.36 -6.65 1.89
C VAL A 16 -0.27 -7.67 1.51
N LEU A 17 0.98 -7.44 1.93
CA LEU A 17 2.09 -8.38 1.69
C LEU A 17 1.85 -9.75 2.33
N GLU A 18 1.25 -9.78 3.51
CA GLU A 18 0.89 -11.03 4.22
C GLU A 18 -0.37 -11.70 3.65
N GLY A 19 -1.01 -11.12 2.64
CA GLY A 19 -2.25 -11.64 2.06
C GLY A 19 -3.48 -11.53 2.98
N LYS A 20 -3.36 -10.84 4.12
CA LYS A 20 -4.44 -10.65 5.11
C LYS A 20 -5.43 -9.56 4.71
N LYS A 21 -5.07 -8.70 3.75
CA LYS A 21 -5.93 -7.65 3.21
C LYS A 21 -5.95 -7.72 1.69
N ASN A 22 -7.14 -8.00 1.15
CA ASN A 22 -7.40 -8.16 -0.28
C ASN A 22 -8.35 -7.09 -0.85
N VAL A 23 -8.86 -6.18 -0.01
CA VAL A 23 -9.76 -5.09 -0.43
C VAL A 23 -9.19 -3.75 0.01
N GLU A 24 -9.22 -2.77 -0.90
CA GLU A 24 -8.90 -1.37 -0.62
C GLU A 24 -10.13 -0.48 -0.83
N VAL A 25 -10.35 0.45 0.10
CA VAL A 25 -11.49 1.38 0.05
C VAL A 25 -10.93 2.78 -0.06
N ARG A 26 -11.32 3.50 -1.11
CA ARG A 26 -10.85 4.85 -1.41
C ARG A 26 -12.01 5.69 -1.92
N LEU A 27 -11.85 7.01 -1.81
CA LEU A 27 -12.72 7.92 -2.55
C LEU A 27 -12.63 7.59 -4.04
N ALA A 28 -13.75 7.65 -4.76
CA ALA A 28 -13.81 7.37 -6.19
C ALA A 28 -13.32 8.59 -7.00
N ASP A 29 -12.10 9.05 -6.72
CA ASP A 29 -11.46 10.23 -7.32
C ASP A 29 -10.56 9.89 -8.53
N PHE A 30 -10.55 8.63 -8.99
CA PHE A 30 -9.79 8.16 -10.15
C PHE A 30 -10.57 7.09 -10.92
N GLU A 31 -10.34 7.03 -12.23
CA GLU A 31 -10.87 5.95 -13.08
C GLU A 31 -10.09 4.65 -12.83
N ILE A 32 -10.82 3.55 -12.67
CA ILE A 32 -10.27 2.21 -12.52
C ILE A 32 -11.21 1.21 -13.18
N LYS A 33 -10.65 0.17 -13.81
CA LYS A 33 -11.41 -0.95 -14.37
C LYS A 33 -10.73 -2.27 -14.06
N GLU A 34 -11.45 -3.36 -14.30
CA GLU A 34 -10.89 -4.71 -14.17
C GLU A 34 -9.65 -4.89 -15.08
N GLY A 35 -8.62 -5.55 -14.53
CA GLY A 35 -7.33 -5.74 -15.19
C GLY A 35 -6.35 -4.57 -15.06
N ASP A 36 -6.70 -3.49 -14.36
CA ASP A 36 -5.74 -2.46 -13.97
C ASP A 36 -4.91 -2.90 -12.75
N VAL A 37 -3.74 -2.28 -12.59
CA VAL A 37 -2.78 -2.64 -11.52
C VAL A 37 -2.64 -1.49 -10.52
N LEU A 38 -2.94 -1.78 -9.26
CA LEU A 38 -2.73 -0.85 -8.14
C LEU A 38 -1.33 -1.04 -7.54
N TYR A 39 -0.42 -0.11 -7.85
CA TYR A 39 0.90 -0.06 -7.24
C TYR A 39 0.87 0.70 -5.93
N LEU A 40 0.98 -0.03 -4.82
CA LEU A 40 1.09 0.54 -3.48
C LEU A 40 2.54 0.85 -3.15
N ARG A 41 2.79 2.08 -2.69
CA ARG A 41 4.09 2.49 -2.14
C ARG A 41 3.95 2.82 -0.66
N ASN A 42 4.83 2.26 0.16
CA ASN A 42 4.92 2.60 1.57
C ASN A 42 5.32 4.08 1.76
N THR A 43 4.64 4.78 2.68
CA THR A 43 4.84 6.23 2.90
C THR A 43 6.06 6.58 3.76
N ILE A 44 6.70 5.62 4.43
CA ILE A 44 7.93 5.87 5.21
C ILE A 44 9.13 6.00 4.28
N LEU A 45 9.69 7.19 4.24
CA LEU A 45 11.07 7.42 3.83
C LEU A 45 11.94 7.13 5.07
N ARG A 46 12.65 5.99 5.06
CA ARG A 46 13.47 5.44 6.17
C ARG A 46 12.69 5.13 7.45
N GLN A 47 12.55 3.84 7.75
CA GLN A 47 12.50 3.43 9.16
C GLN A 47 13.89 3.69 9.73
N LYS A 48 14.03 4.64 10.66
CA LYS A 48 15.16 4.59 11.58
C LYS A 48 14.92 3.32 12.39
N ASN A 49 15.63 2.25 12.07
CA ASN A 49 15.72 1.08 12.94
C ASN A 49 16.25 1.59 14.28
N THR A 50 15.33 1.88 15.19
CA THR A 50 15.67 2.02 16.60
C THR A 50 15.60 0.59 17.09
N GLN A 51 16.68 -0.15 16.83
CA GLN A 51 17.01 -1.30 17.65
C GLN A 51 17.32 -0.72 19.03
N ALA A 52 16.26 -0.51 19.82
CA ALA A 52 16.37 -0.34 21.25
C ALA A 52 16.17 -1.74 21.85
N GLU A 53 17.24 -2.21 22.48
CA GLU A 53 17.24 -3.06 23.66
C GLU A 53 16.94 -4.55 23.47
N ALA A 54 18.03 -5.34 23.44
CA ALA A 54 18.29 -6.40 24.41
C ALA A 54 19.81 -6.61 24.54
#